data_AF-A0A7C1RZ07-F1
#
_entry.id   AF-A0A7C1RZ07-F1
#
_cell.length_a   1.000
_cell.length_b   1.000
_cell.length_c   1.000
_cell.angle_alpha   90.00
_cell.angle_beta   90.00
_cell.angle_gamma   90.00
#
_symmetry.space_group_name_H-M   'P 1'
#
loop_
_entity.id
_entity.type
_entity.pdbx_description
1 polymer ?
#
loop_
_entity_poly.entity_id
_entity_poly.type
_entity_poly.pdbx_seq_one_letter_code
_entity_poly.pdbx_strand_id
1 'polypeptide(L)'
;MNTKLVDRNRKMKKQNYYNEEGELCEASVRKNIVLAELGEPLTIPLRILNENCNFKKKWDEIQTKWHGEPADGREACKKAYMKAYNQKPEVKARKKAYNQKPEVKAHKQKPEVKAHLKAYMRKYRQRPEVKAKIKAYYQKPEVKAKIKAYKKAYYQRIKLKKQNG
;
A
#
# COMPACT_ATOMS: atom_id res chain seq x y z
N MET A 1 43.45 3.27 2.33
CA MET A 1 43.07 4.63 1.87
C MET A 1 42.77 5.50 3.08
N ASN A 2 43.42 6.66 3.19
CA ASN A 2 43.52 7.46 4.42
C ASN A 2 42.21 8.23 4.69
N THR A 3 41.31 7.64 5.47
CA THR A 3 39.94 8.14 5.75
C THR A 3 39.92 9.58 6.28
N LYS A 4 40.93 9.95 7.08
CA LYS A 4 41.11 11.31 7.62
C LYS A 4 41.33 12.37 6.54
N LEU A 5 41.95 12.02 5.41
CA LEU A 5 42.19 12.95 4.28
C LEU A 5 40.90 13.15 3.46
N VAL A 6 40.11 12.08 3.28
CA VAL A 6 38.81 12.11 2.60
C VAL A 6 37.81 12.95 3.40
N ASP A 7 37.77 12.79 4.71
CA ASP A 7 36.88 13.55 5.59
C ASP A 7 37.24 15.05 5.67
N ARG A 8 38.54 15.37 5.65
CA ARG A 8 39.02 16.77 5.61
C ARG A 8 38.70 17.44 4.28
N ASN A 9 38.90 16.75 3.16
CA ASN A 9 38.51 17.21 1.82
C ASN A 9 37.00 17.34 1.67
N ARG A 10 36.21 16.46 2.31
CA ARG A 10 34.74 16.53 2.33
C ARG A 10 34.23 17.72 3.16
N LYS A 11 34.88 18.03 4.28
CA LYS A 11 34.59 19.21 5.11
C LYS A 11 34.97 20.52 4.41
N MET A 12 36.14 20.59 3.76
CA MET A 12 36.54 21.77 2.97
C MET A 12 35.61 22.01 1.77
N LYS A 13 35.24 20.95 1.03
CA LYS A 13 34.27 21.08 -0.08
C LYS A 13 32.91 21.58 0.40
N LYS A 14 32.44 21.15 1.57
CA LYS A 14 31.20 21.68 2.16
C LYS A 14 31.30 23.18 2.43
N GLN A 15 32.41 23.65 3.01
CA GLN A 15 32.63 25.07 3.29
C GLN A 15 32.63 25.95 2.04
N ASN A 16 32.96 25.42 0.86
CA ASN A 16 32.96 26.17 -0.40
C ASN A 16 31.57 26.48 -1.00
N TYR A 17 30.48 25.87 -0.50
CA TYR A 17 29.13 26.05 -1.07
C TYR A 17 28.27 27.05 -0.29
N TYR A 18 28.68 27.40 0.93
CA TYR A 18 27.97 28.35 1.78
C TYR A 18 28.78 29.64 1.87
N ASN A 19 28.08 30.77 1.92
CA ASN A 19 28.69 32.08 2.12
C ASN A 19 29.21 32.21 3.57
N GLU A 20 29.84 33.34 3.90
CA GLU A 20 30.35 33.62 5.26
C GLU A 20 29.25 33.57 6.34
N GLU A 21 27.99 33.80 5.94
CA GLU A 21 26.79 33.72 6.80
C GLU A 21 26.24 32.28 6.96
N GLY A 22 26.87 31.29 6.32
CA GLY A 22 26.45 29.88 6.40
C GLY A 22 25.27 29.52 5.50
N GLU A 23 24.84 30.43 4.61
CA GLU A 23 23.75 30.20 3.66
C GLU A 23 24.25 29.82 2.26
N LEU A 24 23.48 29.00 1.55
CA LEU A 24 23.72 28.71 0.13
C LEU A 24 23.45 29.95 -0.71
N CYS A 25 24.43 30.36 -1.53
CA CYS A 25 24.29 31.48 -2.45
C CYS A 25 23.03 31.34 -3.32
N GLU A 26 22.15 32.34 -3.28
CA GLU A 26 20.85 32.30 -3.97
C GLU A 26 21.00 32.17 -5.49
N ALA A 27 22.00 32.83 -6.09
CA ALA A 27 22.31 32.70 -7.51
C ALA A 27 22.68 31.26 -7.89
N SER A 28 23.44 30.58 -7.04
CA SER A 28 23.79 29.15 -7.22
C SER A 28 22.57 28.24 -7.09
N VAL A 29 21.64 28.57 -6.20
CA VAL A 29 20.36 27.86 -6.07
C VAL A 29 19.51 28.03 -7.33
N ARG A 30 19.30 29.27 -7.79
CA ARG A 30 18.52 29.56 -9.01
C ARG A 30 19.13 28.89 -10.25
N LYS A 31 20.46 28.91 -10.40
CA LYS A 31 21.16 28.21 -11.48
C LYS A 31 20.88 26.72 -11.47
N ASN A 32 20.94 26.06 -10.31
CA ASN A 32 20.67 24.62 -10.20
C ASN A 32 19.20 24.26 -10.41
N ILE A 33 18.25 25.17 -10.14
CA ILE A 33 16.84 24.97 -10.52
C ILE A 33 16.71 24.90 -12.04
N VAL A 34 17.34 25.82 -12.78
CA VAL A 34 17.30 25.81 -14.26
C VAL A 34 17.94 24.53 -14.80
N LEU A 35 19.08 24.11 -14.27
CA LEU A 35 19.71 22.84 -14.65
C LEU A 35 18.78 21.65 -14.40
N ALA A 36 18.07 21.62 -13.27
CA ALA A 36 17.08 20.59 -12.95
C ALA A 36 15.90 20.55 -13.93
N GLU A 37 15.41 21.72 -14.38
CA GLU A 37 14.34 21.81 -15.37
C GLU A 37 14.78 21.33 -16.75
N LEU A 38 16.04 21.59 -17.11
CA LEU A 38 16.65 21.16 -18.37
C LEU A 38 17.11 19.70 -18.36
N GLY A 39 17.14 19.04 -17.19
CA GLY A 39 17.67 17.67 -17.04
C GLY A 39 19.20 17.59 -17.08
N GLU A 40 19.87 18.71 -16.85
CA GLU A 40 21.33 18.82 -16.83
C GLU A 40 21.92 18.46 -15.45
N PRO A 41 23.19 18.02 -15.39
CA PRO A 41 23.83 17.67 -14.13
C PRO A 41 23.98 18.89 -13.20
N LEU A 42 23.58 18.70 -11.94
CA LEU A 42 23.69 19.74 -10.90
C LEU A 42 25.15 20.05 -10.58
N THR A 43 25.45 21.33 -10.37
CA THR A 43 26.79 21.80 -10.00
C THR A 43 27.07 21.67 -8.51
N ILE A 44 26.01 21.56 -7.70
CA ILE A 44 26.07 21.34 -6.25
C ILE A 44 25.41 19.99 -5.95
N PRO A 45 25.95 19.17 -5.01
CA PRO A 45 25.32 17.92 -4.63
C PRO A 45 23.85 18.11 -4.20
N LEU A 46 22.96 17.26 -4.71
CA LEU A 46 21.52 17.32 -4.41
C LEU A 46 21.21 17.34 -2.90
N ARG A 47 22.00 16.62 -2.09
CA ARG A 47 21.86 16.62 -0.63
C ARG A 47 21.97 18.03 -0.05
N ILE A 48 22.90 18.84 -0.56
CA ILE A 48 23.16 20.21 -0.10
C ILE A 48 22.07 21.14 -0.61
N LEU A 49 21.72 21.06 -1.90
CA LEU A 49 20.65 21.88 -2.47
C LEU A 49 19.28 21.62 -1.81
N ASN A 50 19.01 20.38 -1.40
CA ASN A 50 17.78 20.01 -0.69
C ASN A 50 17.68 20.60 0.74
N GLU A 51 18.76 21.14 1.30
CA GLU A 51 18.71 21.89 2.56
C GLU A 51 18.08 23.28 2.35
N ASN A 52 18.11 23.81 1.12
CA ASN A 52 17.40 25.03 0.76
C ASN A 52 15.94 24.74 0.39
N CYS A 53 15.00 25.33 1.13
CA CYS A 53 13.55 25.10 0.96
C CYS A 53 13.03 25.45 -0.45
N ASN A 54 13.53 26.52 -1.06
CA ASN A 54 13.07 26.97 -2.38
C ASN A 54 13.49 25.98 -3.47
N PHE A 55 14.75 25.53 -3.42
CA PHE A 55 15.22 24.48 -4.32
C PHE A 55 14.44 23.19 -4.13
N LYS A 56 14.28 22.74 -2.88
CA LYS A 56 13.63 21.47 -2.56
C LYS A 56 12.19 21.42 -3.09
N LYS A 57 11.42 22.48 -2.87
CA LYS A 57 10.05 22.60 -3.38
C LYS A 57 10.03 22.50 -4.92
N LYS A 58 10.89 23.27 -5.58
CA LYS A 58 10.94 23.30 -7.04
C LYS A 58 11.43 21.98 -7.64
N TRP A 59 12.40 21.34 -7.00
CA TRP A 59 12.89 20.01 -7.37
C TRP A 59 11.78 18.96 -7.24
N ASP A 60 10.97 18.98 -6.19
CA ASP A 60 9.84 18.04 -6.03
C ASP A 60 8.73 18.26 -7.06
N GLU A 61 8.45 19.52 -7.43
CA GLU A 61 7.55 19.86 -8.55
C GLU A 61 8.07 19.30 -9.87
N ILE A 62 9.36 19.52 -10.15
CA ILE A 62 10.04 18.99 -11.34
C ILE A 62 9.94 17.46 -11.35
N GLN A 63 10.33 16.78 -10.28
CA GLN A 63 10.25 15.32 -10.17
C GLN A 63 8.83 14.80 -10.37
N THR A 64 7.82 15.47 -9.81
CA THR A 64 6.41 15.12 -10.00
C THR A 64 5.96 15.32 -11.45
N LYS A 65 6.47 16.34 -12.14
CA LYS A 65 6.19 16.57 -13.57
C LYS A 65 6.83 15.49 -14.47
N TRP A 66 8.08 15.08 -14.18
CA TRP A 66 8.78 14.05 -14.95
C TRP A 66 8.27 12.62 -14.67
N HIS A 67 7.84 12.33 -13.44
CA HIS A 67 7.53 10.97 -13.00
C HIS A 67 6.07 10.75 -12.56
N GLY A 68 5.22 11.79 -12.58
CA GLY A 68 3.89 11.79 -11.98
C GLY A 68 3.93 11.93 -10.46
N GLU A 69 2.77 11.99 -9.78
CA GLU A 69 2.74 11.81 -8.33
C GLU A 69 3.42 10.48 -7.99
N PRO A 70 4.45 10.46 -7.14
CA PRO A 70 5.09 9.21 -6.79
C PRO A 70 4.06 8.31 -6.14
N ALA A 71 3.68 7.23 -6.84
CA ALA A 71 3.11 6.06 -6.21
C ALA A 71 4.23 5.49 -5.32
N ASP A 72 4.36 6.09 -4.14
CA ASP A 72 5.47 5.95 -3.21
C ASP A 72 6.05 4.52 -3.28
N GLY A 73 7.28 4.38 -3.79
CA GLY A 73 7.97 3.09 -3.84
C GLY A 73 8.12 2.46 -2.44
N ARG A 74 8.13 3.27 -1.38
CA ARG A 74 8.05 2.86 0.03
C ARG A 74 6.66 2.34 0.36
N GLU A 75 5.58 2.85 -0.21
CA GLU A 75 4.23 2.30 -0.05
C GLU A 75 4.09 0.96 -0.78
N ALA A 76 4.60 0.85 -2.00
CA ALA A 76 4.66 -0.43 -2.71
C ALA A 76 5.50 -1.47 -1.93
N CYS A 77 6.66 -1.07 -1.42
CA CYS A 77 7.52 -1.89 -0.57
C CYS A 77 6.82 -2.27 0.75
N LYS A 78 6.17 -1.32 1.43
CA LYS A 78 5.39 -1.55 2.65
C LYS A 78 4.26 -2.52 2.40
N LYS A 79 3.56 -2.40 1.28
CA LYS A 79 2.47 -3.31 0.88
C LYS A 79 3.00 -4.71 0.60
N ALA A 80 4.12 -4.83 -0.10
CA ALA A 80 4.79 -6.11 -0.36
C ALA A 80 5.26 -6.77 0.94
N TYR A 81 5.91 -6.00 1.82
CA TYR A 81 6.34 -6.43 3.14
C TYR A 81 5.16 -6.90 3.99
N MET A 82 4.08 -6.12 4.07
CA MET A 82 2.88 -6.50 4.82
C MET A 82 2.24 -7.76 4.26
N LYS A 83 2.23 -7.94 2.94
CA LYS A 83 1.73 -9.17 2.30
C LYS A 83 2.58 -10.37 2.70
N ALA A 84 3.90 -10.28 2.60
CA ALA A 84 4.83 -11.34 2.99
C ALA A 84 4.73 -11.66 4.49
N TYR A 85 4.70 -10.64 5.35
CA TYR A 85 4.53 -10.77 6.80
C TYR A 85 3.24 -11.50 7.15
N ASN A 86 2.11 -11.13 6.54
CA ASN A 86 0.83 -11.78 6.76
C ASN A 86 0.74 -13.22 6.21
N GLN A 87 1.65 -13.61 5.31
CA GLN A 87 1.71 -14.96 4.77
C GLN A 87 2.47 -15.93 5.68
N LYS A 88 3.35 -15.42 6.55
CA LYS A 88 4.12 -16.24 7.51
C LYS A 88 3.19 -17.13 8.35
N PRO A 89 3.53 -18.43 8.53
CA PRO A 89 2.67 -19.40 9.20
C PRO A 89 2.39 -19.00 10.65
N GLU A 90 3.38 -18.49 11.37
CA GLU A 90 3.24 -17.99 12.75
C GLU A 90 2.21 -16.85 12.86
N VAL A 91 2.26 -15.88 11.94
CA VAL A 91 1.33 -14.75 11.92
C VAL A 91 -0.09 -15.22 11.65
N LYS A 92 -0.26 -16.18 10.74
CA LYS A 92 -1.57 -16.81 10.48
C LYS A 92 -2.07 -17.58 11.69
N ALA A 93 -1.22 -18.37 12.34
CA ALA A 93 -1.57 -19.13 13.54
C ALA A 93 -1.99 -18.19 14.68
N ARG A 94 -1.23 -17.12 14.92
CA ARG A 94 -1.56 -16.09 15.92
C ARG A 94 -2.90 -15.42 15.63
N LYS A 95 -3.18 -15.04 14.38
CA LYS A 95 -4.48 -14.49 13.98
C LYS A 95 -5.62 -15.49 14.19
N LYS A 96 -5.41 -16.77 13.90
CA LYS A 96 -6.40 -17.82 14.12
C LYS A 96 -6.68 -18.00 15.61
N ALA A 97 -5.64 -18.12 16.43
CA ALA A 97 -5.75 -18.23 17.89
C ALA A 97 -6.49 -17.04 18.49
N TYR A 98 -6.12 -15.80 18.11
CA TYR A 98 -6.82 -14.59 18.54
C TYR A 98 -8.31 -14.62 18.18
N ASN A 99 -8.66 -15.00 16.95
CA ASN A 99 -10.07 -15.11 16.53
C ASN A 99 -10.83 -16.26 17.21
N GLN A 100 -10.13 -17.24 17.79
CA GLN A 100 -10.75 -18.34 18.52
C GLN A 100 -11.03 -18.03 19.98
N LYS A 101 -10.38 -16.99 20.54
CA LYS A 101 -10.59 -16.55 21.92
C LYS A 101 -12.09 -16.32 22.19
N PRO A 102 -12.61 -16.80 23.34
CA PRO A 102 -14.04 -16.73 23.65
C PRO A 102 -14.55 -15.30 23.70
N GLU A 103 -13.77 -14.37 24.25
CA GLU A 103 -14.09 -12.92 24.28
C GLU A 103 -14.33 -12.34 22.89
N VAL A 104 -13.44 -12.64 21.93
CA VAL A 104 -13.53 -12.16 20.55
C VAL A 104 -14.75 -12.76 19.85
N LYS A 105 -15.03 -14.04 20.09
CA LYS A 105 -16.24 -14.70 19.58
C LYS A 105 -17.49 -14.08 20.18
N ALA A 106 -17.55 -13.91 21.50
CA ALA A 106 -18.69 -13.32 22.19
C ALA A 106 -18.95 -11.89 21.71
N HIS A 107 -17.90 -11.08 21.55
CA HIS A 107 -17.99 -9.74 20.96
C HIS A 107 -18.61 -9.77 19.56
N LYS A 108 -18.16 -10.67 18.68
CA LYS A 108 -18.75 -10.83 17.33
C LYS A 108 -20.19 -11.33 17.35
N GLN A 109 -20.61 -12.00 18.42
CA GLN A 109 -21.98 -12.50 18.58
C GLN A 109 -22.94 -11.44 19.13
N LYS A 110 -22.45 -10.35 19.72
CA LYS A 110 -23.27 -9.24 20.21
C LYS A 110 -24.21 -8.73 19.09
N PRO A 111 -25.48 -8.45 19.42
CA PRO A 111 -26.50 -8.11 18.42
C PRO A 111 -26.15 -6.86 17.62
N GLU A 112 -25.61 -5.83 18.27
CA GLU A 112 -25.15 -4.59 17.64
C GLU A 112 -24.05 -4.85 16.60
N VAL A 113 -23.04 -5.66 16.97
CA VAL A 113 -21.92 -6.02 16.09
C VAL A 113 -22.42 -6.83 14.89
N LYS A 114 -23.32 -7.79 15.11
CA LYS A 114 -23.96 -8.54 14.02
C LYS A 114 -24.76 -7.64 13.10
N ALA A 115 -25.56 -6.73 13.64
CA ALA A 115 -26.38 -5.81 12.86
C ALA A 115 -25.49 -4.91 11.99
N HIS A 116 -24.44 -4.35 12.58
CA HIS A 116 -23.45 -3.56 11.86
C HIS A 116 -22.76 -4.36 10.74
N LEU A 117 -22.28 -5.57 11.03
CA LEU A 117 -21.67 -6.46 10.03
C LEU A 117 -22.64 -6.80 8.89
N LYS A 118 -23.91 -7.08 9.21
CA LYS A 118 -24.95 -7.37 8.21
C LYS A 118 -25.23 -6.17 7.32
N ALA A 119 -25.35 -4.97 7.89
CA ALA A 119 -25.55 -3.73 7.16
C ALA A 119 -24.35 -3.41 6.25
N TYR A 120 -23.13 -3.55 6.78
CA TYR A 120 -21.89 -3.39 6.02
C TYR A 120 -21.82 -4.38 4.85
N MET A 121 -22.09 -5.66 5.09
CA MET A 121 -22.07 -6.69 4.04
C MET A 121 -23.12 -6.44 2.96
N ARG A 122 -24.30 -5.91 3.31
CA ARG A 122 -25.32 -5.52 2.34
C ARG A 122 -24.82 -4.40 1.42
N LYS A 123 -24.25 -3.33 2.00
CA LYS A 123 -23.65 -2.23 1.22
C LYS A 123 -22.47 -2.71 0.37
N TYR A 124 -21.59 -3.54 0.94
CA TYR A 124 -20.43 -4.08 0.23
C TYR A 124 -20.84 -4.90 -1.00
N ARG A 125 -21.82 -5.81 -0.85
CA ARG A 125 -22.35 -6.61 -1.97
C ARG A 125 -23.08 -5.80 -3.02
N GLN A 126 -23.55 -4.59 -2.69
CA GLN A 126 -24.22 -3.72 -3.66
C GLN A 126 -23.24 -3.03 -4.60
N ARG A 127 -21.94 -2.94 -4.23
CA ARG A 127 -20.91 -2.34 -5.07
C ARG A 127 -20.83 -3.05 -6.44
N PRO A 128 -20.75 -2.31 -7.56
CA PRO A 128 -20.83 -2.88 -8.91
C PRO A 128 -19.73 -3.92 -9.16
N GLU A 129 -18.50 -3.64 -8.74
CA GLU A 129 -17.36 -4.57 -8.85
C GLU A 129 -17.62 -5.89 -8.12
N VAL A 130 -18.22 -5.83 -6.93
CA VAL A 130 -18.51 -7.02 -6.12
C VAL A 130 -19.65 -7.81 -6.75
N LYS A 131 -20.71 -7.14 -7.23
CA LYS A 131 -21.80 -7.79 -7.98
C LYS A 131 -21.26 -8.52 -9.21
N ALA A 132 -20.39 -7.87 -9.98
CA ALA A 132 -19.77 -8.45 -11.17
C ALA A 132 -18.96 -9.70 -10.83
N LYS A 133 -18.13 -9.64 -9.78
CA LYS A 133 -17.35 -10.80 -9.28
C LYS A 133 -18.25 -11.94 -8.82
N ILE A 134 -19.33 -11.65 -8.10
CA ILE A 134 -20.31 -12.66 -7.67
C ILE A 134 -20.97 -13.31 -8.88
N LYS A 135 -21.43 -12.52 -9.85
CA LYS A 135 -22.04 -13.04 -11.09
C LYS A 135 -21.05 -13.92 -11.85
N ALA A 136 -19.81 -13.46 -12.05
CA ALA A 136 -18.76 -14.23 -12.72
C ALA A 136 -18.47 -15.56 -12.00
N TYR A 137 -18.41 -15.55 -10.65
CA TYR A 137 -18.23 -16.76 -9.85
C TYR A 137 -19.34 -17.79 -10.11
N TYR A 138 -20.61 -17.37 -10.10
CA TYR A 138 -21.74 -18.26 -10.38
C TYR A 138 -21.86 -18.70 -11.85
N GLN A 139 -21.21 -17.99 -12.78
CA GLN A 139 -21.19 -18.39 -14.19
C GLN A 139 -20.20 -19.52 -14.47
N LYS A 140 -19.21 -19.75 -13.58
CA LYS A 140 -18.22 -20.83 -13.73
C LYS A 140 -18.92 -22.19 -13.85
N PRO A 141 -18.53 -23.02 -14.84
CA PRO A 141 -19.19 -24.30 -15.11
C PRO A 141 -19.15 -25.25 -13.90
N GLU A 142 -18.01 -25.31 -13.20
CA GLU A 142 -17.84 -26.10 -11.97
C GLU A 142 -18.83 -25.71 -10.88
N VAL A 143 -19.05 -24.40 -10.68
CA VAL A 143 -19.97 -23.87 -9.66
C VAL A 143 -21.42 -24.20 -10.03
N LYS A 144 -21.78 -24.03 -11.31
CA LYS A 144 -23.12 -24.43 -11.81
C LYS A 144 -23.38 -25.92 -11.63
N ALA A 145 -22.41 -26.76 -11.97
CA ALA A 145 -22.52 -28.22 -11.81
C ALA A 145 -22.73 -28.60 -10.34
N LYS A 146 -21.95 -28.01 -9.43
CA LYS A 146 -22.11 -28.20 -7.97
C LYS A 146 -23.49 -27.77 -7.48
N ILE A 147 -24.00 -26.62 -7.94
CA ILE A 147 -25.34 -26.14 -7.58
C ILE A 147 -26.43 -27.09 -8.09
N LYS A 148 -26.31 -27.59 -9.32
CA LYS A 148 -27.27 -28.54 -9.91
C LYS A 148 -27.27 -29.86 -9.14
N ALA A 149 -26.09 -30.39 -8.83
CA ALA A 149 -25.94 -31.62 -8.05
C ALA A 149 -26.53 -31.46 -6.64
N TYR A 150 -26.23 -30.36 -5.95
CA TYR A 150 -26.79 -30.04 -4.64
C TYR A 150 -28.32 -29.97 -4.67
N LYS A 151 -28.91 -29.26 -5.65
CA LYS A 151 -30.36 -29.16 -5.82
C LYS A 151 -30.98 -30.54 -6.04
N LYS A 152 -30.38 -31.38 -6.90
CA LYS A 152 -30.86 -32.75 -7.15
C LYS A 152 -30.89 -33.59 -5.87
N ALA A 153 -29.78 -33.60 -5.13
CA ALA A 153 -29.68 -34.33 -3.85
C ALA A 153 -30.69 -33.83 -2.81
N TYR A 154 -30.89 -32.51 -2.73
CA TYR A 154 -31.88 -31.90 -1.84
C TYR A 154 -33.30 -32.40 -2.14
N TYR A 155 -33.74 -32.35 -3.40
CA TYR A 155 -35.07 -32.84 -3.79
C TYR A 155 -35.25 -34.34 -3.60
N GLN A 156 -34.22 -35.14 -3.87
CA GLN A 156 -34.23 -36.58 -3.60
C GLN A 156 -34.44 -36.86 -2.10
N ARG A 157 -33.71 -36.15 -1.22
CA ARG A 157 -33.87 -36.27 0.23
C ARG A 157 -35.28 -35.91 0.69
N ILE A 158 -35.87 -34.85 0.13
CA ILE A 158 -37.24 -34.44 0.45
C ILE A 158 -38.25 -35.49 -0.02
N LYS A 159 -38.06 -36.08 -1.21
CA LYS A 159 -38.94 -37.13 -1.73
C LYS A 159 -38.92 -38.38 -0.85
N LEU A 160 -37.72 -38.83 -0.45
CA LEU A 160 -37.56 -39.99 0.45
C LEU A 160 -38.22 -39.75 1.82
N LYS A 161 -38.07 -38.54 2.39
CA LYS A 161 -38.73 -38.18 3.65
C LYS A 161 -40.26 -38.21 3.59
N LYS A 162 -40.85 -37.94 2.42
CA LYS A 162 -42.31 -38.01 2.20
C LYS A 162 -42.83 -39.43 1.94
N GLN A 163 -41.94 -40.36 1.60
CA GLN A 163 -42.29 -41.76 1.33
C GLN A 163 -42.12 -42.65 2.57
N ASN A 164 -41.29 -42.22 3.52
CA ASN A 164 -40.93 -42.98 4.73
C ASN A 164 -41.63 -42.48 6.00
N GLY A 165 -42.58 -41.55 5.89
CA GLY A 165 -43.38 -41.02 7.01
C GLY A 165 -44.82 -40.88 6.57
#